data_AF-A0A388QP53-F1
#
_entry.id   AF-A0A388QP53-F1
#
_cell.length_a   1.000
_cell.length_b   1.000
_cell.length_c   1.000
_cell.angle_alpha   90.00
_cell.angle_beta   90.00
_cell.angle_gamma   90.00
#
_symmetry.space_group_name_H-M   'P 1'
#
loop_
_entity.id
_entity.type
_entity.pdbx_description
1 polymer ?
#
loop_
_entity_poly.entity_id
_entity_poly.type
_entity_poly.pdbx_seq_one_letter_code
_entity_poly.pdbx_strand_id
1 'polypeptide(L)'
;MTTKLLASIAVFALLTGVVSTSLMQSVYAADYGTNDKAMADKKAMADKAMADKKAMADKAMADKKAMADKAMADKKAMADKAMADKKAMADKAMADKKAMADKAMADKKAMADKAMADKKAMADKAMADKKAMADKAMADKKAMATGKTTSSNTVTVEMAKGSGSNTSCADKCYIPNTVQIKTGGTVTWKNVDTAAHTVTSGKDTTSDGLFDSGMIMAGNSFDHKFDKAGTYDYYCMVHPWMKAKVTVS
;
A
#
# COMPACT_ATOMS: atom_id res chain seq x y z
N MET A 1 34.21 56.15 147.67
CA MET A 1 35.01 57.39 147.80
C MET A 1 35.18 57.98 146.41
N THR A 2 34.84 59.28 146.25
CA THR A 2 35.44 60.30 145.33
C THR A 2 35.53 60.03 143.80
N THR A 3 35.26 60.91 142.82
CA THR A 3 34.59 62.22 142.59
C THR A 3 34.60 62.47 141.05
N LYS A 4 33.59 63.18 140.50
CA LYS A 4 33.50 64.03 139.25
C LYS A 4 34.60 64.02 138.15
N LEU A 5 34.24 64.10 136.85
CA LEU A 5 34.26 65.34 135.98
C LEU A 5 34.03 65.05 134.45
N LEU A 6 33.48 66.05 133.75
CA LEU A 6 32.93 66.17 132.37
C LEU A 6 33.96 66.25 131.19
N ALA A 7 33.53 65.96 129.93
CA ALA A 7 33.46 66.91 128.77
C ALA A 7 33.42 66.29 127.32
N SER A 8 32.50 66.82 126.48
CA SER A 8 32.46 67.02 124.99
C SER A 8 32.49 65.81 124.01
N ILE A 9 31.51 65.47 123.14
CA ILE A 9 30.65 66.12 122.11
C ILE A 9 31.34 66.49 120.75
N ALA A 10 30.87 65.79 119.68
CA ALA A 10 30.94 66.04 118.22
C ALA A 10 32.33 65.95 117.54
N VAL A 11 32.56 65.22 116.42
CA VAL A 11 31.89 65.28 115.11
C VAL A 11 32.00 63.92 114.39
N PHE A 12 30.87 63.32 114.03
CA PHE A 12 30.78 62.06 113.27
C PHE A 12 29.64 62.20 112.23
N ALA A 13 29.92 62.83 111.08
CA ALA A 13 29.06 62.81 109.89
C ALA A 13 29.72 63.59 108.75
N LEU A 14 30.23 62.92 107.71
CA LEU A 14 30.36 63.51 106.35
C LEU A 14 30.82 62.57 105.21
N LEU A 15 30.86 61.23 105.35
CA LEU A 15 31.38 60.36 104.25
C LEU A 15 30.42 59.35 103.61
N THR A 16 29.13 59.27 103.97
CA THR A 16 28.24 58.21 103.44
C THR A 16 27.11 58.68 102.52
N GLY A 17 27.01 59.97 102.20
CA GLY A 17 25.87 60.52 101.44
C GLY A 17 25.99 60.57 99.90
N VAL A 18 27.19 60.43 99.32
CA VAL A 18 27.39 60.70 97.87
C VAL A 18 27.35 59.42 97.01
N VAL A 19 27.48 58.24 97.60
CA VAL A 19 27.59 56.97 96.84
C VAL A 19 26.22 56.40 96.45
N SER A 20 25.13 56.79 97.12
CA SER A 20 23.83 56.13 96.96
C SER A 20 22.97 56.65 95.80
N THR A 21 23.17 57.88 95.32
CA THR A 21 22.37 58.42 94.20
C THR A 21 22.97 58.08 92.83
N SER A 22 24.29 57.91 92.73
CA SER A 22 24.97 57.59 91.47
C SER A 22 24.69 56.15 90.99
N LEU A 23 24.54 55.18 91.90
CA LEU A 23 24.22 53.80 91.52
C LEU A 23 22.76 53.62 91.06
N MET A 24 21.79 54.35 91.63
CA MET A 24 20.38 54.22 91.23
C MET A 24 20.09 54.80 89.84
N GLN A 25 20.82 55.83 89.39
CA GLN A 25 20.74 56.34 88.02
C GLN A 25 21.41 55.41 86.99
N SER A 26 22.44 54.66 87.41
CA SER A 26 23.17 53.72 86.54
C SER A 26 22.39 52.44 86.23
N VAL A 27 21.55 51.95 87.15
CA VAL A 27 20.75 50.73 86.94
C VAL A 27 19.45 51.01 86.17
N TYR A 28 18.89 52.22 86.30
CA TYR A 28 17.68 52.62 85.57
C TYR A 28 17.92 52.86 84.07
N ALA A 29 19.12 53.29 83.65
CA ALA A 29 19.43 53.51 82.23
C ALA A 29 19.80 52.21 81.49
N ALA A 30 20.33 51.20 82.20
CA ALA A 30 20.80 49.95 81.62
C ALA A 30 19.67 48.96 81.26
N ASP A 31 18.56 48.98 82.00
CA ASP A 31 17.44 48.03 81.83
C ASP A 31 16.44 48.46 80.73
N TYR A 32 16.30 49.77 80.49
CA TYR A 32 15.50 50.29 79.37
C TYR A 32 16.27 50.28 78.04
N GLY A 33 17.56 50.62 78.05
CA GLY A 33 18.38 50.63 76.82
C GLY A 33 18.66 49.24 76.22
N THR A 34 18.61 48.18 77.03
CA THR A 34 18.78 46.79 76.56
C THR A 34 17.51 46.23 75.92
N ASN A 35 16.32 46.58 76.45
CA ASN A 35 15.03 46.21 75.88
C ASN A 35 14.73 46.91 74.54
N ASP A 36 15.12 48.19 74.39
CA ASP A 36 14.97 48.92 73.11
C ASP A 36 15.86 48.35 72.00
N LYS A 37 17.10 47.99 72.33
CA LYS A 37 18.01 47.31 71.39
C LYS A 37 17.50 45.94 70.98
N ALA A 38 16.99 45.15 71.92
CA ALA A 38 16.40 43.84 71.64
C ALA A 38 15.16 43.94 70.74
N MET A 39 14.31 44.95 70.94
CA MET A 39 13.16 45.24 70.08
C MET A 39 13.58 45.69 68.67
N ALA A 40 14.61 46.54 68.57
CA ALA A 40 15.16 46.98 67.29
C ALA A 40 15.78 45.81 66.50
N ASP A 41 16.54 44.93 67.16
CA ASP A 41 17.12 43.73 66.55
C ASP A 41 16.03 42.76 66.08
N LYS A 42 14.96 42.56 66.87
CA LYS A 42 13.82 41.72 66.49
C LYS A 42 13.06 42.28 65.29
N LYS A 43 12.91 43.61 65.20
CA LYS A 43 12.32 44.28 64.03
C LYS A 43 13.21 44.14 62.79
N ALA A 44 14.53 44.33 62.93
CA ALA A 44 15.48 44.18 61.83
C ALA A 44 15.49 42.73 61.28
N MET A 45 15.41 41.73 62.16
CA MET A 45 15.29 40.32 61.76
C MET A 45 13.96 40.04 61.03
N ALA A 46 12.84 40.61 61.50
CA ALA A 46 11.54 40.48 60.86
C ALA A 46 11.51 41.14 59.47
N ASP A 47 12.09 42.34 59.34
CA ASP A 47 12.20 43.07 58.07
C ASP A 47 13.10 42.31 57.07
N LYS A 48 14.23 41.75 57.54
CA LYS A 48 15.10 40.90 56.71
C LYS A 48 14.38 39.62 56.26
N ALA A 49 13.64 38.96 57.16
CA ALA A 49 12.87 37.76 56.82
C ALA A 49 11.78 38.05 55.77
N MET A 50 11.12 39.21 55.83
CA MET A 50 10.16 39.63 54.81
C MET A 50 10.83 39.96 53.47
N ALA A 51 11.99 40.63 53.49
CA ALA A 51 12.76 40.90 52.29
C ALA A 51 13.24 39.62 51.60
N ASP A 52 13.77 38.66 52.38
CA ASP A 52 14.19 37.35 51.88
C ASP A 52 12.99 36.57 51.29
N LYS A 53 11.83 36.61 51.94
CA LYS A 53 10.59 35.97 51.44
C LYS A 53 10.11 36.60 50.13
N LYS A 54 10.19 37.93 49.99
CA LYS A 54 9.86 38.65 48.75
C LYS A 54 10.84 38.28 47.63
N ALA A 55 12.14 38.26 47.91
CA ALA A 55 13.16 37.90 46.93
C ALA A 55 12.98 36.45 46.41
N MET A 56 12.64 35.52 47.31
CA MET A 56 12.32 34.13 46.91
C MET A 56 11.06 34.06 46.04
N ALA A 57 10.02 34.82 46.37
CA ALA A 57 8.81 34.88 45.56
C ALA A 57 9.05 35.48 44.16
N ASP A 58 9.83 36.56 44.08
CA ASP A 58 10.21 37.20 42.82
C ASP A 58 11.06 36.24 41.95
N LYS A 59 12.02 35.53 42.56
CA LYS A 59 12.83 34.51 41.86
C LYS A 59 11.95 33.36 41.36
N ALA A 60 11.03 32.86 42.17
CA ALA A 60 10.12 31.78 41.77
C ALA A 60 9.22 32.20 40.60
N MET A 61 8.74 33.44 40.56
CA MET A 61 7.98 33.97 39.44
C MET A 61 8.83 34.11 38.16
N ALA A 62 10.07 34.59 38.29
CA ALA A 62 11.00 34.67 37.17
C ALA A 62 11.32 33.28 36.59
N ASP A 63 11.61 32.30 37.45
CA ASP A 63 11.87 30.91 37.04
C ASP A 63 10.63 30.32 36.34
N LYS A 64 9.42 30.55 36.88
CA LYS A 64 8.16 30.10 36.26
C LYS A 64 7.92 30.73 34.89
N LYS A 65 8.23 32.02 34.72
CA LYS A 65 8.13 32.71 33.43
C LYS A 65 9.14 32.14 32.42
N ALA A 66 10.39 31.94 32.83
CA ALA A 66 11.43 31.37 31.98
C ALA A 66 11.08 29.95 31.50
N MET A 67 10.51 29.13 32.38
CA MET A 67 10.02 27.79 32.01
C MET A 67 8.85 27.85 31.02
N ALA A 68 7.91 28.78 31.20
CA ALA A 68 6.79 28.97 30.28
C ALA A 68 7.27 29.45 28.90
N ASP A 69 8.20 30.39 28.85
CA ASP A 69 8.79 30.89 27.61
C ASP A 69 9.56 29.78 26.87
N LYS A 70 10.35 28.97 27.60
CA LYS A 70 11.03 27.81 27.02
C LYS A 70 10.04 26.76 26.48
N ALA A 71 8.98 26.46 27.22
CA ALA A 71 7.97 25.51 26.78
C ALA A 71 7.25 25.98 25.50
N MET A 72 6.98 27.28 25.37
CA MET A 72 6.40 27.84 24.16
C MET A 72 7.37 27.79 22.96
N ALA A 73 8.66 28.08 23.19
CA ALA A 73 9.69 27.96 22.16
C ALA A 73 9.84 26.51 21.67
N ASP A 74 9.90 25.54 22.58
CA ASP A 74 9.98 24.12 22.26
C ASP A 74 8.73 23.67 21.47
N LYS A 75 7.53 24.11 21.89
CA LYS A 75 6.28 23.81 21.16
C LYS A 75 6.27 24.39 19.75
N LYS A 76 6.78 25.62 19.56
CA LYS A 76 6.91 26.24 18.24
C LYS A 76 7.90 25.48 17.36
N ALA A 77 9.06 25.11 17.90
CA ALA A 77 10.06 24.35 17.16
C ALA A 77 9.53 22.97 16.70
N MET A 78 8.77 22.28 17.56
CA MET A 78 8.12 21.02 17.21
C MET A 78 7.07 21.20 16.10
N ALA A 79 6.27 22.26 16.16
CA ALA A 79 5.28 22.57 15.12
C ALA A 79 5.94 22.89 13.78
N ASP A 80 7.01 23.70 13.79
CA ASP A 80 7.77 24.04 12.58
C ASP A 80 8.41 22.78 11.96
N LYS A 81 9.00 21.90 12.79
CA LYS A 81 9.55 20.62 12.33
C LYS A 81 8.47 19.71 11.74
N ALA A 82 7.31 19.60 12.39
CA ALA A 82 6.20 18.78 11.90
C ALA A 82 5.67 19.28 10.54
N MET A 83 5.61 20.60 10.33
CA MET A 83 5.22 21.17 9.04
C MET A 83 6.28 20.90 7.95
N ALA A 84 7.57 21.00 8.28
CA ALA A 84 8.64 20.67 7.35
C ALA A 84 8.62 19.20 6.94
N ASP A 85 8.45 18.29 7.91
CA ASP A 85 8.33 16.85 7.66
C ASP A 85 7.09 16.55 6.77
N LYS A 86 5.95 17.18 7.05
CA LYS A 86 4.73 17.04 6.23
C LYS A 86 4.94 17.53 4.80
N LYS A 87 5.65 18.65 4.61
CA LYS A 87 5.99 19.16 3.27
C LYS A 87 6.91 18.20 2.52
N ALA A 88 7.95 17.68 3.18
CA ALA A 88 8.87 16.73 2.58
C ALA A 88 8.17 15.43 2.14
N MET A 89 7.24 14.92 2.95
CA MET A 89 6.42 13.76 2.61
C MET A 89 5.51 14.03 1.39
N ALA A 90 4.90 15.21 1.33
CA ALA A 90 4.06 15.61 0.19
C ALA A 90 4.88 15.74 -1.10
N ASP A 91 6.06 16.36 -1.04
CA ASP A 91 6.97 16.50 -2.18
C ASP A 91 7.44 15.13 -2.67
N LYS A 92 7.81 14.21 -1.75
CA LYS A 92 8.17 12.83 -2.09
C LYS A 92 7.01 12.08 -2.74
N ALA A 93 5.79 12.20 -2.20
CA ALA A 93 4.61 11.54 -2.77
C ALA A 93 4.30 12.03 -4.19
N MET A 94 4.48 13.34 -4.47
CA MET A 94 4.33 13.88 -5.82
C MET A 94 5.40 13.37 -6.78
N ALA A 95 6.66 13.27 -6.33
CA ALA A 95 7.74 12.70 -7.13
C ALA A 95 7.50 11.23 -7.47
N ASP A 96 7.10 10.42 -6.48
CA ASP A 96 6.77 9.01 -6.67
C ASP A 96 5.60 8.84 -7.67
N LYS A 97 4.54 9.67 -7.55
CA LYS A 97 3.41 9.68 -8.48
C LYS A 97 3.83 10.02 -9.91
N LYS A 98 4.74 10.99 -10.08
CA LYS A 98 5.28 11.35 -11.40
C LYS A 98 6.09 10.19 -11.99
N ALA A 99 6.96 9.57 -11.21
CA ALA A 99 7.76 8.42 -11.65
C ALA A 99 6.89 7.24 -12.09
N MET A 100 5.81 6.95 -11.34
CA MET A 100 4.85 5.90 -11.72
C MET A 100 4.13 6.23 -13.03
N ALA A 101 3.73 7.49 -13.24
CA ALA A 101 3.10 7.93 -14.48
C ALA A 101 4.05 7.83 -15.68
N ASP A 102 5.31 8.24 -15.52
CA ASP A 102 6.34 8.14 -16.55
C ASP A 102 6.60 6.66 -16.92
N LYS A 103 6.70 5.77 -15.91
CA LYS A 103 6.85 4.32 -16.13
C LYS A 103 5.64 3.74 -16.87
N ALA A 104 4.42 4.11 -16.47
CA ALA A 104 3.20 3.62 -17.13
C ALA A 104 3.13 4.04 -18.60
N MET A 105 3.57 5.27 -18.93
CA MET A 105 3.65 5.73 -20.32
C MET A 105 4.70 4.96 -21.12
N ALA A 106 5.86 4.67 -20.53
CA ALA A 106 6.90 3.85 -21.17
C ALA A 106 6.43 2.41 -21.43
N ASP A 107 5.79 1.77 -20.45
CA ASP A 107 5.21 0.43 -20.58
C ASP A 107 4.14 0.40 -21.69
N LYS A 108 3.26 1.41 -21.75
CA LYS A 108 2.24 1.52 -22.80
C LYS A 108 2.86 1.67 -24.20
N LYS A 109 3.95 2.44 -24.32
CA LYS A 109 4.68 2.58 -25.59
C LYS A 109 5.31 1.25 -26.01
N ALA A 110 5.96 0.54 -25.09
CA ALA A 110 6.56 -0.76 -25.37
C ALA A 110 5.52 -1.80 -25.81
N MET A 111 4.35 -1.82 -25.17
CA MET A 111 3.23 -2.69 -25.58
C MET A 111 2.71 -2.35 -26.99
N ALA A 112 2.61 -1.07 -27.33
CA ALA A 112 2.20 -0.64 -28.67
C ALA A 112 3.23 -1.03 -29.74
N ASP A 113 4.52 -0.84 -29.46
CA ASP A 113 5.62 -1.22 -30.36
C ASP A 113 5.62 -2.75 -30.58
N LYS A 114 5.44 -3.54 -29.51
CA LYS A 114 5.32 -5.02 -29.60
C LYS A 114 4.09 -5.43 -30.41
N ALA A 115 2.94 -4.82 -30.19
CA ALA A 115 1.72 -5.13 -30.95
C ALA A 115 1.87 -4.83 -32.44
N MET A 116 2.58 -3.75 -32.80
CA MET A 116 2.89 -3.44 -34.20
C MET A 116 3.85 -4.47 -34.81
N ALA A 117 4.86 -4.93 -34.07
CA ALA A 117 5.77 -5.99 -34.50
C ALA A 117 5.04 -7.33 -34.71
N ASP A 118 4.18 -7.72 -33.77
CA ASP A 118 3.37 -8.94 -33.88
C ASP A 118 2.42 -8.87 -35.09
N LYS A 119 1.77 -7.71 -35.33
CA LYS A 119 0.92 -7.49 -36.51
C LYS A 119 1.70 -7.60 -37.82
N LYS A 120 2.93 -7.07 -37.86
CA LYS A 120 3.82 -7.21 -39.02
C LYS A 120 4.21 -8.67 -39.25
N ALA A 121 4.59 -9.40 -38.20
CA ALA A 121 4.94 -10.81 -38.28
C ALA A 121 3.76 -11.67 -38.75
N MET A 122 2.54 -11.38 -38.28
CA MET A 122 1.32 -12.05 -38.74
C MET A 122 1.03 -11.77 -40.22
N ALA A 123 1.25 -10.53 -40.68
CA ALA A 123 1.10 -10.17 -42.09
C ALA A 123 2.15 -10.88 -42.97
N ASP A 124 3.41 -10.90 -42.54
CA ASP A 124 4.50 -11.60 -43.25
C ASP A 124 4.22 -13.11 -43.32
N LYS A 125 3.74 -13.71 -42.20
CA LYS A 125 3.31 -15.12 -42.17
C LYS A 125 2.12 -15.38 -43.09
N ALA A 126 1.11 -14.51 -43.09
CA ALA A 126 -0.05 -14.65 -43.98
C ALA A 126 0.34 -14.55 -45.47
N MET A 127 1.31 -13.69 -45.81
CA MET A 127 1.85 -13.61 -47.17
C MET A 127 2.64 -14.86 -47.53
N ALA A 128 3.43 -15.42 -46.61
CA ALA A 128 4.14 -16.68 -46.80
C ALA A 128 3.17 -17.86 -46.97
N ASP A 129 2.13 -17.95 -46.14
CA ASP A 129 1.09 -18.98 -46.24
C ASP A 129 0.32 -18.83 -47.56
N LYS A 130 -0.03 -17.60 -48.00
CA LYS A 130 -0.66 -17.34 -49.30
C LYS A 130 0.24 -17.73 -50.47
N LYS A 131 1.55 -17.48 -50.37
CA LYS A 131 2.53 -17.94 -51.37
C LYS A 131 2.63 -19.47 -51.39
N ALA A 132 2.70 -20.12 -50.24
CA ALA A 132 2.73 -21.58 -50.14
C ALA A 132 1.44 -22.22 -50.67
N MET A 133 0.27 -21.61 -50.42
CA MET A 133 -1.01 -22.03 -50.99
C MET A 133 -1.05 -21.83 -52.50
N ALA A 134 -0.47 -20.75 -53.03
CA ALA A 134 -0.37 -20.52 -54.47
C ALA A 134 0.59 -21.53 -55.14
N ASP A 135 1.75 -21.79 -54.54
CA ASP A 135 2.72 -22.79 -55.01
C ASP A 135 2.11 -24.20 -54.96
N LYS A 136 1.37 -24.52 -53.89
CA LYS A 136 0.60 -25.77 -53.76
C LYS A 136 -0.53 -25.85 -54.78
N ALA A 137 -1.26 -24.77 -55.02
CA ALA A 137 -2.32 -24.74 -56.04
C ALA A 137 -1.76 -24.90 -57.46
N MET A 138 -0.58 -24.34 -57.75
CA MET A 138 0.11 -24.58 -59.02
C MET A 138 0.62 -26.03 -59.14
N ALA A 139 1.10 -26.63 -58.05
CA ALA A 139 1.47 -28.04 -58.01
C ALA A 139 0.25 -28.96 -58.17
N ASP A 140 -0.88 -28.63 -57.52
CA ASP A 140 -2.14 -29.37 -57.63
C ASP A 140 -2.77 -29.21 -59.03
N LYS A 141 -2.63 -28.05 -59.69
CA LYS A 141 -3.08 -27.84 -61.08
C LYS A 141 -2.22 -28.62 -62.08
N LYS A 142 -0.91 -28.74 -61.82
CA LYS A 142 0.02 -29.61 -62.56
C LYS A 142 -0.24 -31.10 -62.28
N ALA A 143 -0.69 -31.45 -61.08
CA ALA A 143 -1.12 -32.78 -60.70
C ALA A 143 -2.51 -33.15 -61.26
N MET A 144 -3.41 -32.18 -61.45
CA MET A 144 -4.68 -32.37 -62.15
C MET A 144 -4.52 -32.60 -63.66
N ALA A 145 -3.45 -32.08 -64.27
CA ALA A 145 -3.07 -32.47 -65.62
C ALA A 145 -2.49 -33.91 -65.72
N THR A 146 -2.25 -34.57 -64.57
CA THR A 146 -1.67 -35.93 -64.48
C THR A 146 -2.46 -36.90 -63.58
N GLY A 147 -3.67 -36.55 -63.13
CA GLY A 147 -4.62 -37.46 -62.50
C GLY A 147 -4.29 -37.98 -61.09
N LYS A 148 -3.63 -37.21 -60.20
CA LYS A 148 -3.31 -37.67 -58.83
C LYS A 148 -3.52 -36.59 -57.76
N THR A 149 -4.65 -36.59 -57.05
CA THR A 149 -4.90 -35.79 -55.84
C THR A 149 -4.65 -36.59 -54.57
N THR A 150 -3.75 -36.11 -53.72
CA THR A 150 -3.38 -36.70 -52.44
C THR A 150 -4.33 -36.27 -51.31
N SER A 151 -5.27 -37.13 -50.92
CA SER A 151 -5.96 -37.02 -49.63
C SER A 151 -4.93 -37.16 -48.50
N SER A 152 -4.96 -36.22 -47.55
CA SER A 152 -4.15 -36.27 -46.32
C SER A 152 -4.76 -37.30 -45.35
N ASN A 153 -3.90 -38.06 -44.66
CA ASN A 153 -4.33 -39.01 -43.62
C ASN A 153 -4.70 -38.31 -42.29
N THR A 154 -4.40 -37.02 -42.14
CA THR A 154 -4.74 -36.25 -40.93
C THR A 154 -5.29 -34.87 -41.31
N VAL A 155 -6.37 -34.46 -40.65
CA VAL A 155 -7.01 -33.15 -40.83
C VAL A 155 -7.38 -32.56 -39.46
N THR A 156 -7.17 -31.24 -39.29
CA THR A 156 -7.61 -30.51 -38.11
C THR A 156 -8.89 -29.72 -38.40
N VAL A 157 -9.84 -29.78 -37.48
CA VAL A 157 -11.07 -28.98 -37.46
C VAL A 157 -11.04 -28.06 -36.24
N GLU A 158 -11.28 -26.77 -36.42
CA GLU A 158 -11.35 -25.81 -35.32
C GLU A 158 -12.81 -25.49 -34.96
N MET A 159 -13.13 -25.50 -33.67
CA MET A 159 -14.36 -24.89 -33.15
C MET A 159 -14.12 -23.39 -33.05
N ALA A 160 -14.73 -22.62 -33.95
CA ALA A 160 -14.40 -21.23 -34.17
C ALA A 160 -14.71 -20.34 -32.96
N LYS A 161 -13.92 -19.28 -32.78
CA LYS A 161 -14.13 -18.30 -31.71
C LYS A 161 -15.51 -17.64 -31.81
N GLY A 162 -16.26 -17.65 -30.71
CA GLY A 162 -17.63 -17.15 -30.63
C GLY A 162 -18.70 -18.11 -31.17
N SER A 163 -18.34 -19.31 -31.63
CA SER A 163 -19.30 -20.28 -32.15
C SER A 163 -20.30 -20.75 -31.09
N GLY A 164 -19.91 -20.79 -29.80
CA GLY A 164 -20.79 -21.13 -28.69
C GLY A 164 -21.85 -20.07 -28.34
N SER A 165 -21.78 -18.87 -28.90
CA SER A 165 -22.81 -17.83 -28.71
C SER A 165 -23.44 -17.35 -30.02
N ASN A 166 -22.93 -17.80 -31.17
CA ASN A 166 -23.41 -17.41 -32.49
C ASN A 166 -24.28 -18.51 -33.10
N THR A 167 -25.59 -18.44 -32.89
CA THR A 167 -26.56 -19.37 -33.50
C THR A 167 -26.59 -19.33 -35.04
N SER A 168 -25.96 -18.33 -35.64
CA SER A 168 -25.93 -18.09 -37.09
C SER A 168 -24.55 -18.39 -37.71
N CYS A 169 -23.63 -19.08 -37.00
CA CYS A 169 -22.30 -19.39 -37.55
C CYS A 169 -22.33 -20.39 -38.71
N ALA A 170 -23.40 -21.17 -38.88
CA ALA A 170 -23.62 -22.09 -40.00
C ALA A 170 -22.37 -22.94 -40.34
N ASP A 171 -21.81 -22.81 -41.55
CA ASP A 171 -20.62 -23.52 -42.04
C ASP A 171 -19.30 -23.03 -41.42
N LYS A 172 -19.35 -22.08 -40.47
CA LYS A 172 -18.18 -21.49 -39.82
C LYS A 172 -18.08 -21.82 -38.33
N CYS A 173 -18.97 -22.67 -37.80
CA CYS A 173 -18.89 -23.11 -36.42
C CYS A 173 -17.75 -24.13 -36.21
N TYR A 174 -17.67 -25.11 -37.11
CA TYR A 174 -16.55 -26.05 -37.27
C TYR A 174 -15.81 -25.70 -38.56
N ILE A 175 -14.49 -25.50 -38.50
CA ILE A 175 -13.69 -25.05 -39.63
C ILE A 175 -12.57 -26.05 -39.92
N PRO A 176 -12.57 -26.74 -41.07
CA PRO A 176 -13.63 -26.74 -42.08
C PRO A 176 -14.89 -27.49 -41.60
N ASN A 177 -16.05 -27.12 -42.15
CA ASN A 177 -17.33 -27.77 -41.82
C ASN A 177 -17.50 -29.17 -42.44
N THR A 178 -16.79 -29.41 -43.55
CA THR A 178 -16.75 -30.71 -44.23
C THR A 178 -15.30 -31.13 -44.38
N VAL A 179 -14.96 -32.31 -43.86
CA VAL A 179 -13.63 -32.91 -43.92
C VAL A 179 -13.67 -34.09 -44.87
N GLN A 180 -12.63 -34.25 -45.70
CA GLN A 180 -12.40 -35.47 -46.49
C GLN A 180 -11.06 -36.09 -46.09
N ILE A 181 -11.08 -37.36 -45.68
CA ILE A 181 -9.89 -38.13 -45.32
C ILE A 181 -9.94 -39.51 -45.97
N LYS A 182 -8.79 -40.19 -46.02
CA LYS A 182 -8.74 -41.60 -46.40
C LYS A 182 -9.17 -42.51 -45.26
N THR A 183 -9.63 -43.70 -45.60
CA THR A 183 -9.80 -44.80 -44.63
C THR A 183 -8.50 -45.01 -43.84
N GLY A 184 -8.63 -45.09 -42.51
CA GLY A 184 -7.51 -45.13 -41.56
C GLY A 184 -6.99 -43.75 -41.13
N GLY A 185 -7.56 -42.67 -41.68
CA GLY A 185 -7.20 -41.30 -41.34
C GLY A 185 -7.72 -40.85 -39.97
N THR A 186 -7.16 -39.75 -39.46
CA THR A 186 -7.52 -39.16 -38.16
C THR A 186 -7.99 -37.73 -38.33
N VAL A 187 -9.07 -37.36 -37.64
CA VAL A 187 -9.49 -35.96 -37.51
C VAL A 187 -9.21 -35.48 -36.09
N THR A 188 -8.59 -34.32 -35.98
CA THR A 188 -8.32 -33.62 -34.73
C THR A 188 -9.23 -32.41 -34.62
N TRP A 189 -10.08 -32.35 -33.61
CA TRP A 189 -10.88 -31.17 -33.30
C TRP A 189 -10.21 -30.34 -32.22
N LYS A 190 -10.00 -29.05 -32.47
CA LYS A 190 -9.37 -28.12 -31.52
C LYS A 190 -10.33 -27.03 -31.12
N ASN A 191 -10.49 -26.80 -29.82
CA ASN A 191 -11.35 -25.72 -29.32
C ASN A 191 -10.57 -24.41 -29.23
N VAL A 192 -10.77 -23.53 -30.22
CA VAL A 192 -10.21 -22.17 -30.21
C VAL A 192 -11.23 -21.12 -29.73
N ASP A 193 -12.43 -21.56 -29.36
CA ASP A 193 -13.44 -20.77 -28.68
C ASP A 193 -13.18 -20.70 -27.18
N THR A 194 -13.84 -19.75 -26.51
CA THR A 194 -13.89 -19.67 -25.04
C THR A 194 -15.02 -20.51 -24.46
N ALA A 195 -16.04 -20.83 -25.24
CA ALA A 195 -17.11 -21.74 -24.84
C ALA A 195 -16.61 -23.19 -24.87
N ALA A 196 -17.16 -24.03 -24.00
CA ALA A 196 -16.89 -25.47 -24.04
C ALA A 196 -17.77 -26.13 -25.11
N HIS A 197 -17.22 -27.11 -25.83
CA HIS A 197 -17.89 -27.74 -26.97
C HIS A 197 -17.80 -29.27 -26.90
N THR A 198 -18.58 -29.98 -27.70
CA THR A 198 -18.44 -31.43 -27.90
C THR A 198 -18.37 -31.75 -29.39
N VAL A 199 -17.83 -32.91 -29.73
CA VAL A 199 -17.87 -33.52 -31.05
C VAL A 199 -18.57 -34.86 -30.88
N THR A 200 -19.85 -34.87 -31.20
CA THR A 200 -20.72 -36.03 -30.98
C THR A 200 -21.30 -36.49 -32.30
N SER A 201 -21.05 -37.73 -32.68
CA SER A 201 -21.54 -38.31 -33.92
C SER A 201 -23.06 -38.42 -33.90
N GLY A 202 -23.68 -38.11 -35.04
CA GLY A 202 -25.12 -38.14 -35.20
C GLY A 202 -25.68 -36.98 -36.01
N LYS A 203 -26.99 -37.02 -36.23
CA LYS A 203 -27.70 -36.10 -37.13
C LYS A 203 -28.83 -35.39 -36.39
N ASP A 204 -28.98 -34.09 -36.64
CA ASP A 204 -30.08 -33.27 -36.12
C ASP A 204 -30.31 -33.44 -34.61
N THR A 205 -29.22 -33.33 -33.84
CA THR A 205 -29.16 -33.47 -32.37
C THR A 205 -29.43 -34.87 -31.81
N THR A 206 -29.52 -35.87 -32.68
CA THR A 206 -29.68 -37.28 -32.31
C THR A 206 -28.36 -38.01 -32.51
N SER A 207 -27.75 -38.51 -31.44
CA SER A 207 -26.49 -39.25 -31.53
C SER A 207 -26.70 -40.65 -32.13
N ASP A 208 -25.73 -41.11 -32.93
CA ASP A 208 -25.67 -42.49 -33.45
C ASP A 208 -24.66 -43.38 -32.70
N GLY A 209 -23.97 -42.83 -31.68
CA GLY A 209 -23.06 -43.57 -30.80
C GLY A 209 -21.72 -44.00 -31.40
N LEU A 210 -21.35 -43.51 -32.58
CA LEU A 210 -20.07 -43.86 -33.23
C LEU A 210 -18.85 -43.20 -32.57
N PHE A 211 -18.96 -41.94 -32.14
CA PHE A 211 -17.96 -41.24 -31.35
C PHE A 211 -18.56 -40.10 -30.54
N ASP A 212 -17.98 -39.84 -29.36
CA ASP A 212 -18.29 -38.71 -28.51
C ASP A 212 -17.03 -38.24 -27.80
N SER A 213 -16.67 -36.97 -27.98
CA SER A 213 -15.51 -36.39 -27.31
C SER A 213 -15.74 -36.11 -25.82
N GLY A 214 -16.99 -36.09 -25.36
CA GLY A 214 -17.36 -35.38 -24.14
C GLY A 214 -17.05 -33.89 -24.26
N MET A 215 -16.93 -33.20 -23.12
CA MET A 215 -16.64 -31.77 -23.10
C MET A 215 -15.18 -31.45 -23.46
N ILE A 216 -14.99 -30.71 -24.55
CA ILE A 216 -13.73 -30.11 -24.96
C ILE A 216 -13.70 -28.66 -24.45
N MET A 217 -12.93 -28.44 -23.38
CA MET A 217 -12.71 -27.10 -22.83
C MET A 217 -11.88 -26.22 -23.77
N ALA A 218 -11.94 -24.90 -23.59
CA ALA A 218 -11.17 -23.94 -24.36
C ALA A 218 -9.67 -24.30 -24.37
N GLY A 219 -9.08 -24.32 -25.56
CA GLY A 219 -7.66 -24.68 -25.78
C GLY A 219 -7.38 -26.18 -25.90
N ASN A 220 -8.31 -27.06 -25.53
CA ASN A 220 -8.14 -28.52 -25.63
C ASN A 220 -8.53 -29.05 -27.01
N SER A 221 -8.15 -30.32 -27.25
CA SER A 221 -8.43 -31.02 -28.50
C SER A 221 -8.97 -32.44 -28.25
N PHE A 222 -9.60 -33.01 -29.28
CA PHE A 222 -10.06 -34.40 -29.35
C PHE A 222 -9.64 -35.00 -30.70
N ASP A 223 -9.16 -36.24 -30.69
CA ASP A 223 -8.75 -36.97 -31.89
C ASP A 223 -9.65 -38.20 -32.10
N HIS A 224 -10.09 -38.43 -33.34
CA HIS A 224 -10.80 -39.65 -33.72
C HIS A 224 -10.25 -40.24 -35.02
N LYS A 225 -9.93 -41.54 -34.98
CA LYS A 225 -9.46 -42.31 -36.13
C LYS A 225 -10.65 -42.99 -36.82
N PHE A 226 -10.75 -42.81 -38.13
CA PHE A 226 -11.83 -43.36 -38.95
C PHE A 226 -11.35 -44.55 -39.76
N ASP A 227 -11.74 -45.76 -39.35
CA ASP A 227 -11.30 -47.02 -39.96
C ASP A 227 -12.23 -47.58 -41.04
N LYS A 228 -13.39 -46.95 -41.23
CA LYS A 228 -14.38 -47.39 -42.21
C LYS A 228 -14.70 -46.23 -43.16
N ALA A 229 -14.84 -46.56 -44.44
CA ALA A 229 -15.34 -45.62 -45.42
C ALA A 229 -16.80 -45.26 -45.10
N GLY A 230 -17.19 -44.01 -45.35
CA GLY A 230 -18.53 -43.53 -45.05
C GLY A 230 -18.59 -42.02 -44.85
N THR A 231 -19.80 -41.54 -44.61
CA THR A 231 -20.05 -40.15 -44.21
C THR A 231 -20.55 -40.15 -42.77
N TYR A 232 -19.88 -39.37 -41.93
CA TYR A 232 -20.14 -39.24 -40.50
C TYR A 232 -20.59 -37.81 -40.22
N ASP A 233 -21.89 -37.62 -40.01
CA ASP A 233 -22.42 -36.36 -39.49
C ASP A 233 -22.10 -36.27 -37.98
N TYR A 234 -21.84 -35.06 -37.50
CA TYR A 234 -21.62 -34.79 -36.09
C TYR A 234 -22.10 -33.39 -35.70
N TYR A 235 -22.33 -33.21 -34.40
CA TYR A 235 -22.84 -31.97 -33.83
C TYR A 235 -22.24 -31.68 -32.46
N CYS A 236 -22.42 -30.45 -31.97
CA CYS A 236 -22.14 -30.08 -30.58
C CYS A 236 -23.41 -30.27 -29.74
N MET A 237 -23.33 -31.03 -28.64
CA MET A 237 -24.47 -31.31 -27.77
C MET A 237 -24.97 -30.07 -27.02
N VAL A 238 -24.06 -29.19 -26.61
CA VAL A 238 -24.39 -27.97 -25.86
C VAL A 238 -24.74 -26.79 -26.78
N HIS A 239 -24.37 -26.86 -28.07
CA HIS A 239 -24.64 -25.84 -29.08
C HIS A 239 -25.27 -26.47 -30.33
N PRO A 240 -26.58 -26.79 -30.32
CA PRO A 240 -27.27 -27.56 -31.35
C PRO A 240 -27.19 -27.04 -32.80
N TRP A 241 -26.84 -25.75 -32.98
CA TRP A 241 -26.64 -25.14 -34.29
C TRP A 241 -25.32 -25.53 -34.95
N MET A 242 -24.35 -26.03 -34.18
CA MET A 242 -23.05 -26.45 -34.70
C MET A 242 -23.14 -27.87 -35.24
N LYS A 243 -23.16 -28.00 -36.57
CA LYS A 243 -23.25 -29.28 -37.28
C LYS A 243 -22.20 -29.33 -38.38
N ALA A 244 -21.60 -30.49 -38.62
CA ALA A 244 -20.56 -30.69 -39.61
C ALA A 244 -20.49 -32.17 -40.03
N LYS A 245 -19.62 -32.50 -40.99
CA LYS A 245 -19.45 -33.89 -41.46
C LYS A 245 -18.02 -34.26 -41.81
N VAL A 246 -17.70 -35.54 -41.68
CA VAL A 246 -16.46 -36.17 -42.16
C VAL A 246 -16.82 -37.20 -43.23
N THR A 247 -16.20 -37.12 -44.40
CA THR A 247 -16.27 -38.15 -45.45
C THR A 247 -14.96 -38.91 -45.49
N VAL A 248 -15.08 -40.24 -45.49
CA VAL A 248 -13.96 -41.18 -45.47
C VAL A 248 -14.05 -42.05 -46.72
N SER A 249 -13.01 -42.03 -47.56
CA SER A 249 -12.94 -42.79 -48.82
C SER A 249 -11.58 -43.41 -49.13
#